data_AF-A0A0D0S145-F1
#
_entry.id   AF-A0A0D0S145-F1
#
_cell.length_a   1.000
_cell.length_b   1.000
_cell.length_c   1.000
_cell.angle_alpha   90.00
_cell.angle_beta   90.00
_cell.angle_gamma   90.00
#
_symmetry.space_group_name_H-M   'P 1'
#
loop_
_entity.id
_entity.type
_entity.pdbx_description
1 polymer ?
#
loop_
_entity_poly.entity_id
_entity_poly.type
_entity_poly.pdbx_seq_one_letter_code
_entity_poly.pdbx_strand_id
1 'polypeptide(L)' 'MSKYQTNNHQQLELLEREVPAKQPTKRVNIVSLKLVREGSVLYKERQIKSPEDAYRLLKPFLVEADREKFVVVCLDTKN' A
#
# COMPACT_ATOMS: atom_id res chain seq x y z
N MET A 1 -39.96 -19.09 -9.69
CA MET A 1 -39.17 -18.04 -10.39
C MET A 1 -39.99 -16.78 -10.54
N SER A 2 -40.21 -16.01 -9.47
CA SER A 2 -40.88 -14.71 -9.56
C SER A 2 -40.56 -13.88 -8.29
N LYS A 3 -39.31 -13.43 -8.18
CA LYS A 3 -38.88 -12.56 -7.07
C LYS A 3 -37.98 -11.39 -7.53
N TYR A 4 -37.97 -11.11 -8.84
CA TYR A 4 -37.20 -10.02 -9.43
C TYR A 4 -38.10 -9.20 -10.35
N GLN A 5 -39.16 -8.62 -9.80
CA GLN A 5 -39.81 -7.47 -10.43
C GLN A 5 -39.25 -6.23 -9.72
N THR A 6 -38.09 -5.78 -10.17
CA THR A 6 -37.55 -4.49 -9.76
C THR A 6 -38.35 -3.40 -10.43
N ASN A 7 -39.00 -2.55 -9.63
CA ASN A 7 -39.67 -1.34 -10.10
C ASN A 7 -38.63 -0.42 -10.74
N ASN A 8 -38.51 -0.46 -12.07
CA ASN A 8 -37.53 0.33 -12.85
C ASN A 8 -37.54 1.83 -12.48
N HIS A 9 -38.68 2.36 -12.06
CA HIS A 9 -38.83 3.74 -11.62
C HIS A 9 -37.99 4.08 -10.38
N GLN A 10 -37.85 3.16 -9.43
CA GLN A 10 -37.07 3.40 -8.20
C GLN A 10 -35.56 3.37 -8.45
N GLN A 11 -35.11 2.62 -9.45
CA GLN A 11 -33.69 2.59 -9.86
C GLN A 11 -33.28 3.85 -10.63
N LEU A 12 -34.20 4.42 -11.43
CA LEU A 12 -33.95 5.66 -12.17
C LEU A 12 -33.81 6.88 -11.24
N GLU A 13 -34.65 6.99 -10.21
CA GLU A 13 -34.53 8.02 -9.17
C GLU A 13 -33.18 7.99 -8.42
N LEU A 14 -32.57 6.80 -8.27
CA LEU A 14 -31.27 6.63 -7.62
C LEU A 14 -30.10 7.11 -8.49
N LEU A 15 -30.28 7.10 -9.82
CA LEU A 15 -29.32 7.56 -10.82
C LEU A 15 -29.42 9.08 -11.07
N GLU A 16 -30.63 9.65 -10.95
CA GLU A 16 -30.91 11.08 -11.11
C GLU A 16 -30.59 11.91 -9.86
N ARG A 17 -30.38 11.26 -8.70
CA ARG A 17 -29.77 11.92 -7.55
C ARG A 17 -28.38 12.39 -7.94
N GLU A 18 -28.22 13.70 -8.07
CA GLU A 18 -26.89 14.32 -8.07
C GLU A 18 -26.15 13.86 -6.82
N VAL A 19 -25.21 12.94 -7.00
CA VAL A 19 -24.27 12.59 -5.94
C VAL A 19 -23.47 13.87 -5.72
N PRO A 20 -23.53 14.53 -4.55
CA PRO A 20 -22.71 15.70 -4.32
C PRO A 20 -21.27 15.28 -4.60
N ALA A 21 -20.62 15.92 -5.57
CA ALA A 21 -19.26 15.60 -5.96
C ALA A 21 -18.41 15.65 -4.69
N LYS A 22 -18.09 14.45 -4.16
CA LYS A 22 -17.46 14.31 -2.86
C LYS A 22 -16.05 14.83 -3.02
N GLN A 23 -15.85 16.11 -2.74
CA GLN A 23 -14.54 16.74 -2.84
C GLN A 23 -13.60 15.91 -1.96
N PRO A 24 -12.52 15.32 -2.51
CA PRO A 24 -11.57 14.58 -1.70
C PRO A 24 -10.90 15.58 -0.76
N THR A 25 -11.40 15.67 0.48
CA THR A 25 -10.98 16.65 1.48
C THR A 25 -9.65 16.28 2.14
N LYS A 26 -9.00 15.20 1.69
CA LYS A 26 -7.77 14.70 2.29
C LYS A 26 -6.58 15.50 1.74
N ARG A 27 -5.91 16.21 2.64
CA ARG A 27 -4.64 16.89 2.35
C ARG A 27 -3.59 15.87 1.93
N VAL A 28 -3.10 15.98 0.71
CA VAL A 28 -1.97 15.19 0.20
C VAL A 28 -0.70 15.99 0.44
N ASN A 29 0.21 15.46 1.25
CA ASN A 29 1.50 16.09 1.49
C ASN A 29 2.48 15.66 0.39
N ILE A 30 3.14 16.64 -0.24
CA ILE A 30 4.24 16.40 -1.17
C ILE A 30 5.52 16.63 -0.38
N VAL A 31 6.33 15.58 -0.22
CA VAL A 31 7.59 15.63 0.54
C VAL A 31 8.75 15.24 -0.36
N SER A 32 9.89 15.91 -0.18
CA SER A 32 11.16 15.55 -0.84
C SER A 32 12.07 14.89 0.18
N LEU A 33 12.57 13.70 -0.14
CA LEU A 33 13.47 12.93 0.73
C LEU A 33 14.89 13.00 0.16
N LYS A 34 15.87 13.31 1.02
CA LYS A 34 17.29 13.15 0.71
C LYS A 34 17.78 11.86 1.35
N LEU A 35 18.18 10.90 0.51
CA LEU A 35 18.73 9.64 0.99
C LEU A 35 20.19 9.84 1.40
N VAL A 36 20.53 9.39 2.60
CA VAL A 36 21.90 9.33 3.10
C VAL A 36 22.24 7.85 3.30
N ARG A 37 23.43 7.43 2.84
CA ARG A 37 23.90 6.06 3.07
C ARG A 37 24.43 5.96 4.50
N GLU A 38 23.65 5.32 5.38
CA GLU A 38 24.03 5.11 6.78
C GLU A 38 25.01 3.94 6.97
N GLY A 39 25.04 2.99 6.03
CA GLY A 39 25.94 1.85 6.10
C GLY A 39 25.75 0.84 4.97
N SER A 40 26.31 -0.35 5.18
CA SER A 40 26.11 -1.52 4.34
C SER A 40 26.33 -2.79 5.14
N VAL A 41 25.52 -3.80 4.88
CA VAL A 41 25.54 -5.09 5.60
C VAL A 41 25.73 -6.21 4.60
N LEU A 42 26.50 -7.23 4.98
CA LEU A 42 26.63 -8.45 4.18
C LEU A 42 25.39 -9.33 4.37
N TYR A 43 24.80 -9.74 3.26
CA TYR A 43 23.66 -10.65 3.23
C TYR A 43 24.03 -11.91 2.44
N LYS A 44 23.64 -13.07 2.95
CA LYS A 44 24.09 -14.37 2.45
C LYS A 44 23.41 -14.73 1.14
N GLU A 45 22.12 -14.47 1.05
CA GLU A 45 21.28 -14.76 -0.11
C GLU A 45 21.41 -13.65 -1.16
N ARG A 46 21.60 -14.00 -2.43
CA ARG A 46 21.79 -13.03 -3.52
C ARG A 46 20.49 -12.46 -4.09
N GLN A 47 19.36 -13.09 -3.79
CA GLN A 47 18.05 -12.75 -4.31
C GLN A 47 16.99 -12.99 -3.23
N ILE A 48 15.98 -12.12 -3.18
CA ILE A 48 14.79 -12.28 -2.35
C ILE A 48 13.75 -13.04 -3.17
N LYS A 49 13.63 -14.35 -2.96
CA LYS A 49 12.73 -15.21 -3.74
C LYS A 49 11.39 -15.46 -3.06
N SER A 50 11.30 -15.14 -1.78
CA SER A 50 10.12 -15.38 -0.97
C SER A 50 9.93 -14.28 0.07
N PRO A 51 8.70 -14.09 0.59
CA PRO A 51 8.45 -13.18 1.72
C PRO A 51 9.28 -13.50 2.96
N GLU A 52 9.60 -14.78 3.18
CA GLU A 52 10.45 -15.25 4.27
C GLU A 52 11.90 -14.73 4.12
N ASP A 53 12.43 -14.67 2.90
CA ASP A 53 13.76 -14.08 2.65
C ASP A 53 13.76 -12.58 2.96
N ALA A 54 12.69 -11.86 2.59
CA ALA A 54 12.55 -10.45 2.92
C ALA A 54 12.49 -10.23 4.43
N TYR A 55 11.76 -11.08 5.16
CA TYR A 55 11.71 -11.06 6.62
C TYR A 55 13.10 -11.28 7.23
N ARG A 56 13.87 -12.26 6.76
CA ARG A 56 15.24 -12.53 7.26
C ARG A 56 16.18 -11.36 7.05
N LEU A 57 16.09 -10.68 5.91
CA LEU A 57 16.86 -9.47 5.63
C LEU A 57 16.48 -8.32 6.58
N LEU A 58 15.19 -8.12 6.84
CA LEU A 58 14.69 -6.96 7.59
C LEU A 58 14.69 -7.16 9.11
N LYS A 59 14.64 -8.41 9.58
CA LYS A 59 14.56 -8.77 11.00
C LYS A 59 15.60 -8.06 11.88
N PRO A 60 16.91 -7.99 11.51
CA PRO A 60 17.91 -7.33 12.35
C PRO A 60 17.66 -5.82 12.54
N PHE A 61 17.01 -5.15 11.59
CA PHE A 61 16.76 -3.71 11.64
C PHE A 61 15.46 -3.33 12.36
N LEU A 62 14.53 -4.30 12.47
CA LEU A 62 13.19 -4.09 13.00
C LEU A 62 12.97 -4.72 14.37
N VAL A 63 13.69 -5.78 14.75
CA VAL A 63 13.47 -6.52 16.01
C VAL A 63 13.59 -5.64 17.25
N GLU A 64 14.50 -4.67 17.25
CA GLU A 64 14.72 -3.76 18.38
C GLU A 64 14.01 -2.41 18.22
N ALA A 65 13.12 -2.29 17.23
CA ALA A 65 12.37 -1.06 17.02
C ALA A 65 11.29 -0.90 18.11
N ASP A 66 11.48 0.06 19.00
CA ASP A 66 10.49 0.46 20.03
C ASP A 66 9.24 1.13 19.44
N ARG A 67 9.27 1.53 18.16
CA ARG A 67 8.16 2.18 17.46
C ARG A 67 7.93 1.56 16.10
N GLU A 68 6.70 1.70 15.59
CA GLU A 68 6.36 1.30 14.23
C GLU A 68 7.25 1.99 13.20
N LYS A 69 7.78 1.22 12.26
CA LYS A 69 8.62 1.70 11.16
C LYS A 69 8.01 1.24 9.84
N PHE A 70 7.94 2.18 8.90
CA PHE A 70 7.64 1.87 7.51
C PHE A 70 8.96 1.70 6.75
N VAL A 71 9.14 0.55 6.11
CA VAL A 71 10.36 0.22 5.37
C VAL A 71 10.03 0.00 3.90
N VAL A 72 10.83 0.61 3.03
CA VAL A 72 10.79 0.38 1.58
C VAL A 72 12.09 -0.29 1.17
N VAL A 73 11.99 -1.46 0.55
CA VAL A 73 13.14 -2.17 -0.01
C VAL A 73 13.13 -1.98 -1.52
N CYS A 74 14.12 -1.26 -2.03
CA CYS A 74 14.30 -1.08 -3.46
C CYS A 74 15.22 -2.18 -4.00
N LEU A 75 14.68 -3.04 -4.88
CA LEU A 75 15.40 -4.15 -5.49
C LEU A 75 15.71 -3.85 -6.95
N ASP A 76 16.69 -4.56 -7.51
CA ASP A 76 17.01 -4.51 -8.94
C ASP A 76 16.15 -5.49 -9.75
N THR A 77 16.28 -5.47 -11.08
CA THR A 77 15.51 -6.34 -11.99
C THR A 77 15.91 -7.81 -11.93
N LYS A 78 16.96 -8.15 -11.17
CA LYS A 78 17.48 -9.52 -11.02
C LYS A 78 17.06 -10.15 -9.70
N ASN A 79 16.34 -9.42 -8.85
CA ASN A 79 15.60 -9.96 -7.72
C ASN A 79 14.23 -10.44 -8.16
#